data_AF-A0A7C2MUN4-F1
#
_entry.id   AF-A0A7C2MUN4-F1
#
_cell.length_a   1.000
_cell.length_b   1.000
_cell.length_c   1.000
_cell.angle_alpha   90.00
_cell.angle_beta   90.00
_cell.angle_gamma   90.00
#
_symmetry.space_group_name_H-M   'P 1'
#
loop_
_entity.id
_entity.type
_entity.pdbx_description
1 polymer ?
#
loop_
_entity_poly.entity_id
_entity_poly.type
_entity_poly.pdbx_seq_one_letter_code
_entity_poly.pdbx_strand_id
1 'polypeptide(L)'
;RKHGFFQSEAALVEELWQATGLASGQRHPLTFVLEACDDIAYCVLDAEDAVKKRLVSFHDILAFLRHAAGQDVTVAWVCNEAEREHVGYRDAGLSPAELNDISMQVFRIRAMGVLMRALTEAWLRQQQAIFDGVFVGELLDSSSAGVFISALRQFNQRHVYRHPSVLKVELRGFEVIHELMDMLWFAITDREPGAPAEAARRSPFASYAYGRMSENYRRVFESPRNPMPLRYREAQLLTDMIAGMTDSYAVALCEELRPHFRAVASSS
;
A
#
# COMPACT_ATOMS: atom_id res chain seq x y z
N ARG A 1 -0.53 -6.79 -14.63
CA ARG A 1 0.48 -5.74 -14.84
C ARG A 1 -0.10 -4.43 -14.31
N LYS A 2 0.61 -3.72 -13.44
CA LYS A 2 0.21 -2.38 -12.95
C LYS A 2 0.86 -1.31 -13.84
N HIS A 3 0.21 -0.18 -14.02
CA HIS A 3 0.80 0.99 -14.70
C HIS A 3 1.77 1.69 -13.74
N GLY A 4 2.95 2.09 -14.24
CA GLY A 4 4.03 2.63 -13.39
C GLY A 4 4.16 4.15 -13.38
N PHE A 5 3.48 4.86 -14.29
CA PHE A 5 3.50 6.32 -14.40
C PHE A 5 2.27 6.79 -15.22
N PHE A 6 1.87 8.06 -15.06
CA PHE A 6 0.81 8.65 -15.90
C PHE A 6 1.39 9.35 -17.13
N GLN A 7 0.52 9.70 -18.09
CA GLN A 7 0.93 10.38 -19.32
C GLN A 7 1.62 11.73 -19.05
N SER A 8 1.27 12.40 -17.96
CA SER A 8 1.89 13.64 -17.50
C SER A 8 3.37 13.48 -17.15
N GLU A 9 3.81 12.29 -16.73
CA GLU A 9 5.20 12.00 -16.37
C GLU A 9 5.96 11.29 -17.50
N ALA A 10 5.35 11.08 -18.68
CA ALA A 10 5.97 10.31 -19.75
C ALA A 10 7.35 10.87 -20.19
N ALA A 11 7.47 12.19 -20.33
CA ALA A 11 8.74 12.83 -20.68
C ALA A 11 9.79 12.64 -19.57
N LEU A 12 9.40 12.76 -18.30
CA LEU A 12 10.29 12.54 -17.16
C LEU A 12 10.77 11.08 -17.10
N VAL A 13 9.88 10.12 -17.39
CA VAL A 13 10.24 8.70 -17.41
C VAL A 13 11.19 8.38 -18.56
N GLU A 14 11.02 9.02 -19.72
CA GLU A 14 11.97 8.90 -20.82
C GLU A 14 13.36 9.42 -20.44
N GLU A 15 13.43 10.57 -19.77
CA GLU A 15 14.69 11.10 -19.21
C GLU A 15 15.33 10.14 -18.20
N LEU A 16 14.53 9.55 -17.31
CA LEU A 16 14.99 8.55 -16.33
C LEU A 16 15.54 7.30 -17.00
N TRP A 17 14.87 6.79 -18.04
CA TRP A 17 15.36 5.65 -18.80
C TRP A 17 16.71 5.94 -19.45
N GLN A 18 16.88 7.10 -20.08
CA GLN A 18 18.17 7.50 -20.66
C GLN A 18 19.27 7.62 -19.59
N ALA A 19 18.96 8.24 -18.46
CA ALA A 19 19.93 8.43 -17.36
C ALA A 19 20.35 7.11 -16.69
N THR A 20 19.52 6.07 -16.77
CA THR A 20 19.75 4.77 -16.11
C THR A 20 20.15 3.65 -17.09
N GLY A 21 20.22 3.95 -18.39
CA GLY A 21 20.49 2.94 -19.43
C GLY A 21 19.36 1.92 -19.60
N LEU A 22 18.14 2.29 -19.21
CA LEU A 22 16.94 1.46 -19.32
C LEU A 22 16.10 1.86 -20.53
N ALA A 23 15.10 1.04 -20.83
CA ALA A 23 14.12 1.29 -21.88
C ALA A 23 12.70 0.93 -21.44
N SER A 24 11.72 1.29 -22.28
CA SER A 24 10.31 0.96 -22.04
C SER A 24 10.11 -0.54 -21.79
N GLY A 25 9.38 -0.85 -20.72
CA GLY A 25 9.11 -2.22 -20.29
C GLY A 25 10.22 -2.86 -19.45
N GLN A 26 11.38 -2.22 -19.29
CA GLN A 26 12.44 -2.68 -18.39
C GLN A 26 12.26 -2.11 -16.99
N ARG A 27 12.51 -2.95 -15.99
CA ARG A 27 12.57 -2.55 -14.60
C ARG A 27 14.03 -2.30 -14.22
N HIS A 28 14.28 -1.36 -13.32
CA HIS A 28 15.60 -1.22 -12.74
C HIS A 28 15.91 -2.46 -11.86
N PRO A 29 17.09 -3.10 -11.94
CA PRO A 29 17.39 -4.33 -11.21
C PRO A 29 17.11 -4.27 -9.70
N LEU A 30 17.39 -3.13 -9.06
CA LEU A 30 17.14 -2.94 -7.63
C LEU A 30 15.65 -2.94 -7.25
N THR A 31 14.70 -2.80 -8.19
CA THR A 31 13.27 -2.88 -7.85
C THR A 31 12.90 -4.29 -7.40
N PHE A 32 13.57 -5.34 -7.88
CA PHE A 32 13.32 -6.71 -7.42
C PHE A 32 13.70 -6.88 -5.94
N VAL A 33 14.78 -6.24 -5.50
CA VAL A 33 15.20 -6.24 -4.09
C VAL A 33 14.23 -5.42 -3.25
N LEU A 34 13.82 -4.24 -3.74
CA LEU A 34 12.84 -3.40 -3.08
C LEU A 34 11.50 -4.13 -2.88
N GLU A 35 10.94 -4.69 -3.95
CA GLU A 35 9.69 -5.46 -3.93
C GLU A 35 9.77 -6.63 -2.91
N ALA A 36 10.89 -7.36 -2.89
CA ALA A 36 11.09 -8.42 -1.92
C ALA A 36 11.23 -7.92 -0.48
N CYS A 37 11.91 -6.81 -0.25
CA CYS A 37 12.01 -6.21 1.09
C CYS A 37 10.65 -5.74 1.61
N ASP A 38 9.83 -5.13 0.74
CA ASP A 38 8.45 -4.74 1.07
C ASP A 38 7.62 -5.96 1.46
N ASP A 39 7.69 -7.04 0.67
CA ASP A 39 6.97 -8.28 0.96
C ASP A 39 7.36 -8.89 2.31
N ILE A 40 8.66 -8.90 2.66
CA ILE A 40 9.13 -9.37 3.97
C ILE A 40 8.53 -8.52 5.09
N ALA A 41 8.61 -7.19 4.94
CA ALA A 41 8.12 -6.27 5.95
C ALA A 41 6.62 -6.45 6.17
N TYR A 42 5.81 -6.34 5.12
CA TYR A 42 4.35 -6.44 5.24
C TYR A 42 3.89 -7.82 5.70
N CYS A 43 4.42 -8.91 5.12
CA CYS A 43 3.95 -10.26 5.47
C CYS A 43 4.21 -10.62 6.93
N VAL A 44 5.37 -10.24 7.48
CA VAL A 44 5.74 -10.57 8.87
C VAL A 44 5.10 -9.58 9.86
N LEU A 45 5.12 -8.28 9.56
CA LEU A 45 4.57 -7.27 10.46
C LEU A 45 3.04 -7.36 10.56
N ASP A 46 2.33 -7.64 9.46
CA ASP A 46 0.87 -7.81 9.51
C ASP A 46 0.47 -9.01 10.38
N ALA A 47 1.25 -10.09 10.35
CA ALA A 47 1.03 -11.25 11.22
C ALA A 47 1.27 -10.91 12.70
N GLU A 48 2.32 -10.15 13.02
CA GLU A 48 2.57 -9.63 14.37
C GLU A 48 1.44 -8.70 14.85
N ASP A 49 1.03 -7.75 14.00
CA ASP A 49 -0.02 -6.80 14.32
C ASP A 49 -1.37 -7.47 14.52
N ALA A 50 -1.66 -8.55 13.79
CA ALA A 50 -2.87 -9.33 13.98
C ALA A 50 -2.95 -9.93 15.40
N VAL A 51 -1.80 -10.38 15.95
CA VAL A 51 -1.74 -10.88 17.33
C VAL A 51 -1.87 -9.74 18.34
N LYS A 52 -1.20 -8.60 18.12
CA LYS A 52 -1.33 -7.41 18.97
C LYS A 52 -2.77 -6.90 19.03
N LYS A 53 -3.46 -6.90 17.89
CA LYS A 53 -4.88 -6.53 17.76
C LYS A 53 -5.84 -7.63 18.24
N ARG A 54 -5.31 -8.76 18.74
CA ARG A 54 -6.06 -9.92 19.26
C ARG A 54 -7.02 -10.54 18.23
N LEU A 55 -6.67 -10.45 16.94
CA LEU A 55 -7.42 -11.09 15.86
C LEU A 55 -7.15 -12.60 15.81
N VAL A 56 -5.93 -12.97 16.19
CA VAL A 56 -5.38 -14.33 16.22
C VAL A 56 -4.39 -14.43 17.37
N SER A 57 -4.06 -15.64 17.79
CA SER A 57 -2.98 -15.92 18.76
C SER A 57 -1.68 -16.33 18.07
N PHE A 58 -0.58 -16.29 18.80
CA PHE A 58 0.70 -16.84 18.36
C PHE A 58 0.59 -18.30 17.89
N HIS A 59 -0.17 -19.12 18.61
CA HIS A 59 -0.35 -20.53 18.27
C HIS A 59 -1.19 -20.73 17.00
N ASP A 60 -2.15 -19.85 16.70
CA ASP A 60 -2.94 -19.92 15.46
C ASP A 60 -2.04 -19.75 14.22
N ILE A 61 -1.05 -18.83 14.30
CA ILE A 61 -0.05 -18.62 13.25
C ILE A 61 0.77 -19.89 13.05
N LEU A 62 1.37 -20.45 14.11
CA LEU A 62 2.22 -21.64 13.98
C LEU A 62 1.43 -22.83 13.44
N ALA A 63 0.20 -23.04 13.92
CA ALA A 63 -0.66 -24.12 13.47
C ALA A 63 -1.00 -23.96 11.98
N PHE A 64 -1.33 -22.75 11.54
CA PHE A 64 -1.59 -22.47 10.13
C PHE A 64 -0.35 -22.71 9.27
N LEU A 65 0.82 -22.17 9.67
CA LEU A 65 2.05 -22.30 8.90
C LEU A 65 2.47 -23.77 8.76
N ARG A 66 2.44 -24.54 9.85
CA ARG A 66 2.73 -25.98 9.84
C ARG A 66 1.77 -26.75 8.93
N HIS A 67 0.49 -26.39 8.92
CA HIS A 67 -0.49 -27.03 8.04
C HIS A 67 -0.27 -26.66 6.57
N ALA A 68 -0.09 -25.37 6.27
CA ALA A 68 0.01 -24.86 4.90
C ALA A 68 1.33 -25.24 4.21
N ALA A 69 2.42 -25.36 4.97
CA ALA A 69 3.76 -25.64 4.43
C ALA A 69 4.16 -27.13 4.43
N GLY A 70 3.34 -28.00 5.03
CA GLY A 70 3.62 -29.44 5.09
C GLY A 70 4.96 -29.75 5.77
N GLN A 71 5.88 -30.40 5.04
CA GLN A 71 7.21 -30.80 5.53
C GLN A 71 8.33 -29.81 5.17
N ASP A 72 7.98 -28.58 4.80
CA ASP A 72 8.99 -27.56 4.48
C ASP A 72 9.92 -27.30 5.67
N VAL A 73 11.23 -27.49 5.45
CA VAL A 73 12.26 -27.40 6.48
C VAL A 73 12.41 -25.99 7.04
N THR A 74 12.21 -24.98 6.20
CA THR A 74 12.33 -23.57 6.56
C THR A 74 11.20 -23.19 7.51
N VAL A 75 9.96 -23.54 7.17
CA VAL A 75 8.79 -23.28 8.02
C VAL A 75 8.88 -24.06 9.33
N ALA A 76 9.26 -25.33 9.28
CA ALA A 76 9.44 -26.14 10.47
C ALA A 76 10.48 -25.53 11.42
N TRP A 77 11.63 -25.09 10.89
CA TRP A 77 12.67 -24.44 11.67
C TRP A 77 12.18 -23.14 12.32
N VAL A 78 11.55 -22.23 11.56
CA VAL A 78 11.02 -20.96 12.10
C VAL A 78 10.01 -21.22 13.22
N CYS A 79 9.07 -22.14 13.00
CA CYS A 79 8.04 -22.47 14.00
C CYS A 79 8.66 -23.07 15.27
N ASN A 80 9.63 -23.99 15.13
CA ASN A 80 10.26 -24.66 16.26
C ASN A 80 11.12 -23.70 17.09
N GLU A 81 11.89 -22.82 16.45
CA GLU A 81 12.68 -21.82 17.16
C GLU A 81 11.79 -20.81 17.89
N ALA A 82 10.71 -20.35 17.25
CA ALA A 82 9.75 -19.46 17.91
C ALA A 82 9.04 -20.13 19.09
N GLU A 83 8.63 -21.40 18.95
CA GLU A 83 7.98 -22.17 20.02
C GLU A 83 8.92 -22.48 21.18
N ARG A 84 10.19 -22.79 20.90
CA ARG A 84 11.21 -23.03 21.93
C ARG A 84 11.41 -21.83 22.84
N GLU A 85 11.49 -20.64 22.27
CA GLU A 85 11.64 -19.40 23.05
C GLU A 85 10.34 -19.03 23.77
N HIS A 86 9.17 -19.25 23.14
CA HIS A 86 7.86 -19.10 23.79
C HIS A 86 7.75 -19.91 25.10
N VAL A 87 8.21 -21.16 25.11
CA VAL A 87 8.23 -22.00 26.32
C VAL A 87 9.10 -21.36 27.41
N GLY A 88 10.24 -20.80 27.05
CA GLY A 88 11.11 -20.10 28.03
C GLY A 88 10.45 -18.88 28.68
N TYR A 89 9.57 -18.16 27.97
CA TYR A 89 8.85 -17.00 28.51
C TYR A 89 7.62 -17.36 29.34
N ARG A 90 7.04 -18.54 29.16
CA ARG A 90 5.88 -19.00 29.95
C ARG A 90 6.19 -19.07 31.45
N ASP A 91 7.42 -19.44 31.79
CA ASP A 91 7.86 -19.57 33.17
C ASP A 91 8.11 -18.22 33.86
N ALA A 92 8.01 -17.10 33.12
CA ALA A 92 8.24 -15.75 33.64
C ALA A 92 7.00 -15.07 34.26
N GLY A 93 5.86 -15.76 34.34
CA GLY A 93 4.65 -15.22 34.98
C GLY A 93 3.94 -14.09 34.22
N LEU A 94 4.18 -13.99 32.91
CA LEU A 94 3.60 -12.97 32.03
C LEU A 94 2.10 -13.17 31.80
N SER A 95 1.37 -12.08 31.55
CA SER A 95 -0.02 -12.21 31.08
C SER A 95 -0.08 -12.87 29.70
N PRO A 96 -1.23 -13.47 29.30
CA PRO A 96 -1.38 -14.02 27.96
C PRO A 96 -1.12 -13.02 26.83
N ALA A 97 -1.39 -11.73 27.05
CA ALA A 97 -1.15 -10.69 26.06
C ALA A 97 0.35 -10.39 25.90
N GLU A 98 1.07 -10.22 27.02
CA GLU A 98 2.52 -10.00 27.02
C GLU A 98 3.28 -11.20 26.45
N LEU A 99 2.85 -12.42 26.81
CA LEU A 99 3.44 -13.64 26.28
C LEU A 99 3.27 -13.74 24.76
N ASN A 100 2.07 -13.45 24.24
CA ASN A 100 1.83 -13.43 22.79
C ASN A 100 2.70 -12.37 22.09
N ASP A 101 2.81 -11.17 22.64
CA ASP A 101 3.60 -10.08 22.06
C ASP A 101 5.09 -10.43 21.98
N ILE A 102 5.70 -10.85 23.11
CA ILE A 102 7.11 -11.26 23.12
C ILE A 102 7.37 -12.44 22.19
N SER A 103 6.46 -13.42 22.15
CA SER A 103 6.59 -14.58 21.25
C SER A 103 6.53 -14.16 19.77
N MET A 104 5.69 -13.18 19.43
CA MET A 104 5.64 -12.64 18.07
C MET A 104 6.88 -11.81 17.72
N GLN A 105 7.48 -11.10 18.68
CA GLN A 105 8.75 -10.41 18.44
C GLN A 105 9.88 -11.41 18.10
N VAL A 106 9.94 -12.54 18.80
CA VAL A 106 10.88 -13.62 18.46
C VAL A 106 10.58 -14.21 17.10
N PHE A 107 9.31 -14.54 16.83
CA PHE A 107 8.89 -15.04 15.52
C PHE A 107 9.34 -14.09 14.41
N ARG A 108 9.11 -12.78 14.56
CA ARG A 108 9.56 -11.76 13.61
C ARG A 108 11.06 -11.83 13.36
N ILE A 109 11.87 -11.88 14.41
CA ILE A 109 13.34 -11.94 14.29
C ILE A 109 13.77 -13.18 13.50
N ARG A 110 13.22 -14.35 13.82
CA ARG A 110 13.55 -15.62 13.15
C ARG A 110 13.06 -15.62 11.69
N ALA A 111 11.83 -15.18 11.46
CA ALA A 111 11.23 -15.09 10.13
C ALA A 111 12.01 -14.14 9.21
N MET A 112 12.25 -12.90 9.65
CA MET A 112 13.00 -11.92 8.86
C MET A 112 14.43 -12.39 8.60
N GLY A 113 15.11 -12.98 9.58
CA GLY A 113 16.47 -13.50 9.39
C GLY A 113 16.57 -14.62 8.36
N VAL A 114 15.55 -15.48 8.27
CA VAL A 114 15.46 -16.52 7.22
C VAL A 114 15.14 -15.91 5.86
N LEU A 115 14.14 -15.03 5.79
CA LEU A 115 13.71 -14.41 4.54
C LEU A 115 14.82 -13.54 3.91
N MET A 116 15.55 -12.76 4.72
CA MET A 116 16.67 -11.95 4.24
C MET A 116 17.83 -12.79 3.68
N ARG A 117 18.14 -13.92 4.32
CA ARG A 117 19.13 -14.86 3.78
C ARG A 117 18.68 -15.46 2.46
N ALA A 118 17.44 -15.96 2.41
CA ALA A 118 16.86 -16.54 1.20
C ALA A 118 16.80 -15.53 0.04
N LEU A 119 16.44 -14.27 0.32
CA LEU A 119 16.47 -13.17 -0.64
C LEU A 119 17.88 -12.90 -1.17
N THR A 120 18.86 -12.80 -0.28
CA THR A 120 20.27 -12.54 -0.66
C THR A 120 20.79 -13.63 -1.59
N GLU A 121 20.53 -14.89 -1.26
CA GLU A 121 20.93 -16.02 -2.10
C GLU A 121 20.17 -16.06 -3.43
N ALA A 122 18.86 -15.76 -3.44
CA ALA A 122 18.07 -15.70 -4.66
C ALA A 122 18.56 -14.58 -5.59
N TRP A 123 18.86 -13.39 -5.03
CA TRP A 123 19.45 -12.28 -5.78
C TRP A 123 20.75 -12.70 -6.45
N LEU A 124 21.70 -13.27 -5.71
CA LEU A 124 22.99 -13.69 -6.27
C LEU A 124 22.84 -14.75 -7.37
N ARG A 125 21.89 -15.69 -7.22
CA ARG A 125 21.59 -16.71 -8.24
C ARG A 125 20.96 -16.11 -9.51
N GLN A 126 20.06 -15.15 -9.36
CA GLN A 126 19.27 -14.58 -10.45
C GLN A 126 19.85 -13.29 -11.03
N GLN A 127 20.96 -12.78 -10.46
CA GLN A 127 21.52 -11.47 -10.79
C GLN A 127 21.72 -11.30 -12.30
N GLN A 128 22.36 -12.25 -12.97
CA GLN A 128 22.60 -12.13 -14.40
C GLN A 128 21.29 -12.07 -15.21
N ALA A 129 20.33 -12.96 -14.90
CA ALA A 129 19.03 -12.97 -15.56
C ALA A 129 18.23 -11.67 -15.34
N ILE A 130 18.37 -11.04 -14.17
CA ILE A 130 17.74 -9.74 -13.86
C ILE A 130 18.38 -8.62 -14.69
N PHE A 131 19.71 -8.58 -14.75
CA PHE A 131 20.44 -7.56 -15.51
C PHE A 131 20.21 -7.69 -17.02
N ASP A 132 20.07 -8.92 -17.51
CA ASP A 132 19.74 -9.21 -18.91
C ASP A 132 18.25 -9.00 -19.23
N GLY A 133 17.42 -8.68 -18.22
CA GLY A 133 15.99 -8.43 -18.40
C GLY A 133 15.14 -9.66 -18.73
N VAL A 134 15.65 -10.87 -18.47
CA VAL A 134 14.99 -12.15 -18.78
C VAL A 134 14.40 -12.84 -17.55
N PHE A 135 14.69 -12.36 -16.34
CA PHE A 135 14.08 -12.87 -15.12
C PHE A 135 12.58 -12.55 -15.06
N VAL A 136 11.76 -13.55 -14.76
CA VAL A 136 10.30 -13.44 -14.63
C VAL A 136 9.88 -14.04 -13.29
N GLY A 137 9.19 -13.24 -12.48
CA GLY A 137 8.67 -13.65 -11.17
C GLY A 137 9.16 -12.76 -10.04
N GLU A 138 9.00 -13.24 -8.82
CA GLU A 138 9.42 -12.57 -7.59
C GLU A 138 10.63 -13.29 -6.98
N LEU A 139 11.57 -12.53 -6.42
CA LEU A 139 12.80 -13.10 -5.86
C LEU A 139 12.52 -14.07 -4.72
N LEU A 140 11.60 -13.72 -3.80
CA LEU A 140 11.26 -14.56 -2.65
C LEU A 140 10.59 -15.86 -3.07
N ASP A 141 9.70 -15.83 -4.06
CA ASP A 141 9.04 -17.03 -4.59
C ASP A 141 10.05 -18.00 -5.21
N SER A 142 11.10 -17.47 -5.82
CA SER A 142 12.23 -18.24 -6.37
C SER A 142 13.31 -18.61 -5.35
N SER A 143 13.09 -18.32 -4.07
CA SER A 143 14.05 -18.54 -2.98
C SER A 143 13.79 -19.83 -2.21
N SER A 144 14.73 -20.20 -1.33
CA SER A 144 14.58 -21.30 -0.37
C SER A 144 13.48 -21.05 0.67
N ALA A 145 12.95 -19.83 0.75
CA ALA A 145 11.84 -19.45 1.62
C ALA A 145 10.51 -19.22 0.87
N GLY A 146 10.42 -19.60 -0.41
CA GLY A 146 9.21 -19.41 -1.23
C GLY A 146 7.94 -20.03 -0.62
N VAL A 147 8.06 -21.23 -0.05
CA VAL A 147 6.93 -21.87 0.66
C VAL A 147 6.55 -21.09 1.93
N PHE A 148 7.55 -20.60 2.67
CA PHE A 148 7.31 -19.85 3.90
C PHE A 148 6.60 -18.51 3.65
N ILE A 149 7.09 -17.72 2.69
CA ILE A 149 6.45 -16.43 2.35
C ILE A 149 5.05 -16.65 1.79
N SER A 150 4.84 -17.69 0.97
CA SER A 150 3.51 -18.05 0.47
C SER A 150 2.56 -18.43 1.59
N ALA A 151 3.00 -19.21 2.58
CA ALA A 151 2.20 -19.56 3.75
C ALA A 151 1.83 -18.33 4.59
N LEU A 152 2.77 -17.38 4.78
CA LEU A 152 2.48 -16.11 5.46
C LEU A 152 1.45 -15.26 4.71
N ARG A 153 1.61 -15.10 3.39
CA ARG A 153 0.65 -14.37 2.54
C ARG A 153 -0.75 -14.99 2.64
N GLN A 154 -0.84 -16.32 2.59
CA GLN A 154 -2.11 -17.05 2.73
C GLN A 154 -2.73 -16.85 4.13
N PHE A 155 -1.92 -16.86 5.18
CA PHE A 155 -2.37 -16.58 6.54
C PHE A 155 -2.98 -15.18 6.64
N ASN A 156 -2.23 -14.15 6.23
CA ASN A 156 -2.68 -12.75 6.30
C ASN A 156 -3.95 -12.54 5.49
N GLN A 157 -4.02 -13.09 4.28
CA GLN A 157 -5.20 -13.01 3.42
C GLN A 157 -6.44 -13.63 4.06
N ARG A 158 -6.29 -14.75 4.78
CA ARG A 158 -7.42 -15.49 5.34
C ARG A 158 -7.87 -14.97 6.71
N HIS A 159 -6.92 -14.56 7.55
CA HIS A 159 -7.17 -14.29 8.96
C HIS A 159 -7.01 -12.82 9.36
N VAL A 160 -6.30 -12.02 8.57
CA VAL A 160 -6.02 -10.61 8.90
C VAL A 160 -6.86 -9.69 8.02
N TYR A 161 -6.64 -9.70 6.70
CA TYR A 161 -7.29 -8.74 5.78
C TYR A 161 -8.80 -8.95 5.66
N ARG A 162 -9.28 -10.18 5.86
CA ARG A 162 -10.71 -10.52 5.85
C ARG A 162 -11.39 -10.37 7.21
N HIS A 163 -10.67 -9.92 8.23
CA HIS A 163 -11.26 -9.77 9.56
C HIS A 163 -12.33 -8.66 9.53
N PRO A 164 -13.52 -8.85 10.15
CA PRO A 164 -14.61 -7.87 10.07
C PRO A 164 -14.23 -6.45 10.53
N SER A 165 -13.32 -6.32 11.51
CA SER A 165 -12.84 -5.00 11.95
C SER A 165 -12.00 -4.29 10.89
N VAL A 166 -11.22 -5.02 10.08
CA VAL A 166 -10.42 -4.47 8.98
C VAL A 166 -11.35 -4.06 7.84
N LEU A 167 -12.25 -4.96 7.42
CA LEU A 167 -13.23 -4.68 6.38
C LEU A 167 -14.14 -3.49 6.71
N LYS A 168 -14.48 -3.28 7.98
CA LYS A 168 -15.25 -2.11 8.41
C LYS A 168 -14.50 -0.80 8.19
N VAL A 169 -13.19 -0.78 8.44
CA VAL A 169 -12.35 0.40 8.20
C VAL A 169 -12.20 0.64 6.69
N GLU A 170 -11.98 -0.42 5.90
CA GLU A 170 -11.91 -0.33 4.43
C GLU A 170 -13.22 0.21 3.84
N LEU A 171 -14.38 -0.27 4.31
CA LEU A 171 -15.68 0.24 3.87
C LEU A 171 -15.83 1.73 4.17
N ARG A 172 -15.42 2.16 5.37
CA ARG A 172 -15.47 3.58 5.73
C ARG A 172 -14.55 4.42 4.84
N GLY A 173 -13.35 3.93 4.55
CA GLY A 173 -12.42 4.58 3.63
C GLY A 173 -13.01 4.70 2.22
N PHE A 174 -13.63 3.62 1.73
CA PHE A 174 -14.31 3.60 0.44
C PHE A 174 -15.39 4.67 0.35
N GLU A 175 -16.30 4.75 1.33
CA GLU A 175 -17.37 5.77 1.39
C GLU A 175 -16.79 7.19 1.39
N VAL A 176 -15.81 7.46 2.26
CA VAL A 176 -15.20 8.78 2.41
C VAL A 176 -14.53 9.24 1.11
N ILE A 177 -13.78 8.35 0.44
CA ILE A 177 -13.11 8.67 -0.82
C ILE A 177 -14.13 8.99 -1.90
N HIS A 178 -15.21 8.22 -2.04
CA HIS A 178 -16.23 8.48 -3.07
C HIS A 178 -16.95 9.81 -2.84
N GLU A 179 -17.37 10.08 -1.61
CA GLU A 179 -18.02 11.35 -1.27
C GLU A 179 -17.09 12.56 -1.54
N LEU A 180 -15.81 12.45 -1.17
CA LEU A 180 -14.83 13.49 -1.48
C LEU A 180 -14.64 13.65 -2.98
N MET A 181 -14.57 12.54 -3.73
CA MET A 181 -14.42 12.59 -5.18
C MET A 181 -15.58 13.34 -5.83
N ASP A 182 -16.83 13.07 -5.44
CA ASP A 182 -18.00 13.77 -5.98
C ASP A 182 -17.96 15.28 -5.67
N MET A 183 -17.70 15.63 -4.41
CA MET A 183 -17.65 17.03 -3.95
C MET A 183 -16.52 17.83 -4.61
N LEU A 184 -15.32 17.26 -4.66
CA LEU A 184 -14.16 17.90 -5.26
C LEU A 184 -14.27 17.95 -6.78
N TRP A 185 -14.82 16.91 -7.42
CA TRP A 185 -15.07 16.94 -8.86
C TRP A 185 -16.04 18.05 -9.26
N PHE A 186 -17.13 18.21 -8.50
CA PHE A 186 -18.04 19.34 -8.68
C PHE A 186 -17.28 20.68 -8.56
N ALA A 187 -16.47 20.84 -7.50
CA ALA A 187 -15.69 22.06 -7.30
C ALA A 187 -14.65 22.32 -8.39
N ILE A 188 -14.02 21.27 -8.93
CA ILE A 188 -13.06 21.36 -10.03
C ILE A 188 -13.76 21.78 -11.32
N THR A 189 -14.97 21.29 -11.59
CA THR A 189 -15.64 21.46 -12.89
C THR A 189 -16.65 22.62 -12.93
N ASP A 190 -16.99 23.22 -11.79
CA ASP A 190 -17.93 24.35 -11.70
C ASP A 190 -17.31 25.67 -12.20
N ARG A 191 -17.13 25.75 -13.52
CA ARG A 191 -16.67 26.91 -14.28
C ARG A 191 -17.62 27.19 -15.45
N GLU A 192 -17.47 28.35 -16.08
CA GLU A 192 -18.12 28.61 -17.36
C GLU A 192 -17.67 27.59 -18.43
N PRO A 193 -18.57 27.11 -19.31
CA PRO A 193 -18.20 26.21 -20.39
C PRO A 193 -17.08 26.80 -21.28
N GLY A 194 -16.01 26.03 -21.48
CA GLY A 194 -14.84 26.48 -22.26
C GLY A 194 -13.91 27.44 -21.53
N ALA A 195 -14.18 27.77 -20.26
CA ALA A 195 -13.29 28.58 -19.45
C ALA A 195 -11.96 27.87 -19.17
N PRO A 196 -10.85 28.63 -19.05
CA PRO A 196 -9.56 28.05 -18.70
C PRO A 196 -9.54 27.53 -17.25
N ALA A 197 -8.51 26.77 -16.89
CA ALA A 197 -8.40 26.08 -15.60
C ALA A 197 -8.48 27.02 -14.38
N GLU A 198 -7.82 28.18 -14.50
CA GLU A 198 -7.72 29.24 -13.51
C GLU A 198 -9.00 30.09 -13.34
N ALA A 199 -10.03 29.86 -14.17
CA ALA A 199 -11.27 30.63 -14.06
C ALA A 199 -11.94 30.43 -12.70
N ALA A 200 -12.55 31.50 -12.20
CA ALA A 200 -13.27 31.47 -10.92
C ALA A 200 -14.37 30.41 -10.93
N ARG A 201 -14.64 29.84 -9.74
CA ARG A 201 -15.76 28.92 -9.56
C ARG A 201 -17.07 29.70 -9.45
N ARG A 202 -18.15 29.17 -10.01
CA ARG A 202 -19.42 29.91 -10.12
C ARG A 202 -20.21 29.89 -8.83
N SER A 203 -20.18 28.77 -8.11
CA SER A 203 -20.93 28.58 -6.87
C SER A 203 -20.07 28.86 -5.63
N PRO A 204 -20.68 29.32 -4.51
CA PRO A 204 -19.99 29.48 -3.24
C PRO A 204 -19.37 28.17 -2.73
N PHE A 205 -20.09 27.05 -2.87
CA PHE A 205 -19.57 25.73 -2.48
C PHE A 205 -18.33 25.35 -3.28
N ALA A 206 -18.37 25.45 -4.62
CA ALA A 206 -17.23 25.12 -5.45
C ALA A 206 -16.03 26.02 -5.16
N SER A 207 -16.26 27.32 -4.92
CA SER A 207 -15.21 28.25 -4.53
C SER A 207 -14.54 27.84 -3.21
N TYR A 208 -15.34 27.46 -2.21
CA TYR A 208 -14.85 26.99 -0.93
C TYR A 208 -14.08 25.67 -1.05
N ALA A 209 -14.70 24.64 -1.62
CA ALA A 209 -14.10 23.32 -1.78
C ALA A 209 -12.84 23.34 -2.66
N TYR A 210 -12.83 24.12 -3.75
CA TYR A 210 -11.63 24.32 -4.55
C TYR A 210 -10.51 25.03 -3.77
N GLY A 211 -10.86 26.00 -2.93
CA GLY A 211 -9.93 26.67 -2.02
C GLY A 211 -9.31 25.74 -0.97
N ARG A 212 -9.98 24.63 -0.62
CA ARG A 212 -9.42 23.58 0.26
C ARG A 212 -8.38 22.70 -0.43
N MET A 213 -8.28 22.74 -1.76
CA MET A 213 -7.28 21.97 -2.49
C MET A 213 -5.89 22.61 -2.36
N SER A 214 -4.87 21.76 -2.19
CA SER A 214 -3.47 22.18 -2.09
C SER A 214 -3.08 23.16 -3.20
N GLU A 215 -2.48 24.28 -2.81
CA GLU A 215 -1.99 25.30 -3.74
C GLU A 215 -0.96 24.74 -4.73
N ASN A 216 -0.17 23.74 -4.33
CA ASN A 216 0.80 23.10 -5.21
C ASN A 216 0.11 22.34 -6.34
N TYR A 217 -0.95 21.58 -6.04
CA TYR A 217 -1.72 20.86 -7.08
C TYR A 217 -2.48 21.84 -7.97
N ARG A 218 -3.09 22.88 -7.38
CA ARG A 218 -3.75 23.95 -8.15
C ARG A 218 -2.78 24.65 -9.09
N ARG A 219 -1.55 24.93 -8.66
CA ARG A 219 -0.51 25.53 -9.52
C ARG A 219 -0.19 24.67 -10.75
N VAL A 220 -0.11 23.34 -10.60
CA VAL A 220 0.11 22.41 -11.73
C VAL A 220 -1.13 22.34 -12.62
N PHE A 221 -2.32 22.29 -12.02
CA PHE A 221 -3.59 22.26 -12.72
C PHE A 221 -3.86 23.53 -13.52
N GLU A 222 -3.52 24.72 -13.01
CA GLU A 222 -3.79 26.04 -13.61
C GLU A 222 -2.67 26.48 -14.56
N SER A 223 -1.50 25.85 -14.50
CA SER A 223 -0.36 26.25 -15.31
C SER A 223 -0.69 26.26 -16.82
N PRO A 224 -0.49 27.40 -17.52
CA PRO A 224 -0.67 27.45 -18.97
C PRO A 224 0.41 26.64 -19.71
N ARG A 225 1.50 26.25 -19.03
CA ARG A 225 2.55 25.40 -19.57
C ARG A 225 2.23 23.91 -19.46
N ASN A 226 1.16 23.53 -18.77
CA ASN A 226 0.76 22.13 -18.68
C ASN A 226 0.22 21.66 -20.04
N PRO A 227 0.92 20.74 -20.74
CA PRO A 227 0.57 20.36 -22.11
C PRO A 227 -0.63 19.41 -22.17
N MET A 228 -1.12 18.92 -21.03
CA MET A 228 -2.22 17.98 -20.98
C MET A 228 -3.57 18.66 -21.30
N PRO A 229 -4.50 17.94 -21.95
CA PRO A 229 -5.86 18.44 -22.15
C PRO A 229 -6.54 18.81 -20.83
N LEU A 230 -7.43 19.82 -20.85
CA LEU A 230 -8.11 20.29 -19.63
C LEU A 230 -8.77 19.16 -18.83
N ARG A 231 -9.48 18.25 -19.50
CA ARG A 231 -10.13 17.10 -18.84
C ARG A 231 -9.16 16.17 -18.13
N TYR A 232 -7.97 15.97 -18.70
CA TYR A 232 -6.91 15.21 -18.07
C TYR A 232 -6.40 15.93 -16.82
N ARG A 233 -6.16 17.25 -16.93
CA ARG A 233 -5.71 18.10 -15.82
C ARG A 233 -6.69 18.07 -14.65
N GLU A 234 -8.00 18.11 -14.94
CA GLU A 234 -9.05 18.03 -13.92
C GLU A 234 -9.02 16.68 -13.17
N ALA A 235 -8.91 15.57 -13.91
CA ALA A 235 -8.84 14.23 -13.32
C ALA A 235 -7.54 14.03 -12.51
N GLN A 236 -6.41 14.56 -13.02
CA GLN A 236 -5.15 14.53 -12.31
C GLN A 236 -5.21 15.35 -11.02
N LEU A 237 -5.75 16.57 -11.06
CA LEU A 237 -5.94 17.39 -9.86
C LEU A 237 -6.80 16.69 -8.80
N LEU A 238 -7.88 16.03 -9.21
CA LEU A 238 -8.70 15.24 -8.29
C LEU A 238 -7.88 14.09 -7.68
N THR A 239 -7.14 13.36 -8.52
CA THR A 239 -6.33 12.21 -8.11
C THR A 239 -5.23 12.65 -7.14
N ASP A 240 -4.49 13.71 -7.46
CA ASP A 240 -3.43 14.27 -6.61
C ASP A 240 -3.97 14.72 -5.26
N MET A 241 -5.14 15.39 -5.26
CA MET A 241 -5.77 15.84 -4.03
C MET A 241 -6.20 14.66 -3.15
N ILE A 242 -6.86 13.64 -3.71
CA ILE A 242 -7.32 12.46 -2.96
C ILE A 242 -6.14 11.63 -2.45
N ALA A 243 -5.18 11.32 -3.32
CA ALA A 243 -4.02 10.49 -2.96
C ALA A 243 -3.03 11.19 -2.02
N GLY A 244 -3.03 12.53 -2.01
CA GLY A 244 -2.18 13.34 -1.12
C GLY A 244 -2.70 13.49 0.32
N MET A 245 -3.90 12.98 0.63
CA MET A 245 -4.47 13.09 1.99
C MET A 245 -3.98 11.97 2.91
N THR A 246 -3.91 12.29 4.20
CA THR A 246 -3.91 11.26 5.25
C THR A 246 -5.35 10.83 5.55
N ASP A 247 -5.55 9.62 6.07
CA ASP A 247 -6.87 9.09 6.45
C ASP A 247 -7.66 10.06 7.34
N SER A 248 -7.02 10.56 8.40
CA SER A 248 -7.65 11.51 9.33
C SER A 248 -8.05 12.81 8.65
N TYR A 249 -7.23 13.31 7.72
CA TYR A 249 -7.55 14.52 6.98
C TYR A 249 -8.70 14.30 6.00
N ALA A 250 -8.72 13.17 5.29
CA ALA A 250 -9.80 12.81 4.38
C ALA A 250 -11.15 12.73 5.12
N VAL A 251 -11.19 12.06 6.28
CA VAL A 251 -12.41 11.99 7.11
C VAL A 251 -12.86 13.38 7.54
N ALA A 252 -11.95 14.20 8.07
CA ALA A 252 -12.27 15.55 8.55
C ALA A 252 -12.78 16.47 7.42
N LEU A 253 -12.11 16.47 6.26
CA LEU A 253 -12.52 17.26 5.10
C LEU A 253 -13.88 16.79 4.56
N CYS A 254 -14.12 15.49 4.53
CA CYS A 254 -15.39 14.93 4.09
C CYS A 254 -16.54 15.38 5.01
N GLU A 255 -16.33 15.34 6.33
CA GLU A 255 -17.29 15.81 7.32
C GLU A 255 -17.53 17.33 7.26
N GLU A 256 -16.49 18.11 6.98
CA GLU A 256 -16.56 19.55 6.78
C GLU A 256 -17.40 19.92 5.54
N LEU A 257 -17.16 19.26 4.40
CA LEU A 257 -17.81 19.62 3.13
C LEU A 257 -19.23 19.07 2.97
N ARG A 258 -19.53 17.89 3.53
CA ARG A 258 -20.79 17.15 3.32
C ARG A 258 -22.06 17.97 3.59
N PRO A 259 -22.19 18.75 4.69
CA PRO A 259 -23.39 19.54 4.95
C PRO A 259 -23.65 20.60 3.86
N HIS A 260 -22.59 21.19 3.34
CA HIS A 260 -22.67 22.26 2.35
C HIS A 260 -23.00 21.73 0.95
N PHE A 261 -22.50 20.55 0.59
CA PHE A 261 -22.77 19.95 -0.71
C PHE A 261 -24.23 19.50 -0.86
N ARG A 262 -24.83 18.94 0.20
CA ARG A 262 -26.23 18.52 0.19
C ARG A 262 -27.20 19.68 -0.11
N ALA A 263 -26.90 20.88 0.40
CA ALA A 263 -27.69 22.08 0.12
C ALA A 263 -27.65 22.50 -1.36
N VAL A 264 -26.52 22.24 -2.04
CA VAL A 264 -26.38 22.46 -3.49
C VAL A 264 -27.19 21.41 -4.25
N ALA A 265 -27.06 20.13 -3.91
CA ALA A 265 -27.77 19.03 -4.56
C ALA A 265 -29.30 19.09 -4.40
N SER A 266 -29.82 19.68 -3.31
CA SER A 266 -31.27 19.90 -3.12
C SER A 266 -31.83 21.12 -3.85
N SER A 267 -30.96 21.98 -4.38
CA SER A 267 -31.33 23.22 -5.07
C SER A 267 -31.18 23.14 -6.59
N SER A 268 -30.79 21.96 -7.10
CA SER A 268 -30.61 21.63 -8.52
C SER A 268 -31.76 20.74 -9.00
#